data_AF-A0A966IV51-F1
#
_entry.id   AF-A0A966IV51-F1
#
_cell.length_a   1.000
_cell.length_b   1.000
_cell.length_c   1.000
_cell.angle_alpha   90.00
_cell.angle_beta   90.00
_cell.angle_gamma   90.00
#
_symmetry.space_group_name_H-M   'P 1'
#
loop_
_entity.id
_entity.type
_entity.pdbx_description
1 polymer ?
#
loop_
_entity_poly.entity_id
_entity_poly.type
_entity_poly.pdbx_seq_one_letter_code
_entity_poly.pdbx_strand_id
1 'polypeptide(L)'
;DDVSRVGNFVLPGSRVVLFATGSGSSGTVATKILIPNTLVLGIGNQTDLNTSTLTLNPSPLVTIAVTPRDAQKVILAAQSMKLSLALAYNNDPESLLLPISRISLTEISS
;
A
#
# COMPACT_ATOMS: atom_id res chain seq x y z
N ASP A 1 14.93 -12.19 -8.50
CA ASP A 1 13.62 -11.89 -9.12
C ASP A 1 12.84 -10.94 -8.25
N ASP A 2 13.21 -9.66 -8.20
CA ASP A 2 13.05 -8.65 -9.26
C ASP A 2 11.58 -8.37 -9.66
N VAL A 3 10.66 -8.60 -8.72
CA VAL A 3 9.27 -8.08 -8.75
C VAL A 3 9.24 -6.56 -8.46
N SER A 4 10.40 -5.94 -8.21
CA SER A 4 10.60 -4.53 -7.84
C SER A 4 10.45 -3.53 -8.98
N ARG A 5 10.22 -3.97 -10.23
CA ARG A 5 10.00 -3.10 -11.40
C ARG A 5 8.54 -3.04 -11.86
N VAL A 6 7.59 -2.97 -10.93
CA VAL A 6 6.32 -2.29 -11.25
C VAL A 6 6.67 -0.79 -11.31
N GLY A 7 7.18 -0.37 -12.46
CA GLY A 7 7.81 0.93 -12.63
C GLY A 7 6.89 2.07 -12.17
N ASN A 8 7.42 2.97 -11.33
CA ASN A 8 7.27 4.43 -11.42
C ASN A 8 5.92 5.07 -11.80
N PHE A 9 4.75 4.47 -11.57
CA PHE A 9 3.48 5.10 -11.95
C PHE A 9 2.82 5.94 -10.84
N VAL A 10 3.41 5.96 -9.64
CA VAL A 10 2.99 6.87 -8.59
C VAL A 10 3.91 8.09 -8.62
N LEU A 11 3.32 9.27 -8.75
CA LEU A 11 3.99 10.57 -8.69
C LEU A 11 3.32 11.42 -7.59
N PRO A 12 3.99 12.46 -7.08
CA PRO A 12 3.28 13.51 -6.36
C PRO A 12 2.11 14.02 -7.18
N GLY A 13 0.92 14.08 -6.60
CA GLY A 13 -0.33 14.39 -7.30
C GLY A 13 -1.14 13.16 -7.74
N SER A 14 -0.56 11.95 -7.72
CA SER A 14 -1.30 10.71 -7.96
C SER A 14 -2.21 10.36 -6.79
N ARG A 15 -3.36 9.77 -7.09
CA ARG A 15 -4.28 9.14 -6.14
C ARG A 15 -4.05 7.65 -6.15
N VAL A 16 -4.03 7.08 -4.96
CA VAL A 16 -3.73 5.66 -4.75
C VAL A 16 -4.76 5.03 -3.83
N VAL A 17 -4.91 3.72 -3.95
CA VAL A 17 -5.61 2.84 -3.02
C VAL A 17 -4.58 2.22 -2.09
N LEU A 18 -4.82 2.30 -0.79
CA LEU A 18 -3.99 1.63 0.22
C LEU A 18 -4.62 0.32 0.63
N PHE A 19 -3.87 -0.76 0.46
CA PHE A 19 -4.24 -2.10 0.87
C PHE A 19 -3.45 -2.52 2.12
N ALA A 20 -4.06 -3.37 2.92
CA ALA A 20 -3.42 -4.06 4.02
C ALA A 20 -3.61 -5.57 3.85
N THR A 21 -2.51 -6.31 3.87
CA THR A 21 -2.49 -7.77 3.79
C THR A 21 -1.98 -8.33 5.11
N GLY A 22 -2.74 -9.22 5.72
CA GLY A 22 -2.37 -9.87 6.97
C GLY A 22 -3.15 -11.16 7.20
N SER A 23 -2.71 -11.95 8.17
CA SER A 23 -3.41 -13.14 8.62
C SER A 23 -4.44 -12.79 9.69
N GLY A 24 -5.70 -13.21 9.50
CA GLY A 24 -6.72 -13.13 10.53
C GLY A 24 -6.55 -14.21 11.61
N SER A 25 -7.38 -14.17 12.66
CA SER A 25 -7.35 -15.16 13.76
C SER A 25 -7.52 -16.62 13.30
N SER A 26 -8.12 -16.85 12.13
CA SER A 26 -8.26 -18.17 11.50
C SER A 26 -7.00 -18.64 10.75
N GLY A 27 -5.91 -17.88 10.77
CA GLY A 27 -4.68 -18.15 10.01
C GLY A 27 -4.77 -17.82 8.51
N THR A 28 -5.96 -17.57 7.98
CA THR A 28 -6.15 -17.19 6.57
C THR A 28 -5.57 -15.80 6.29
N VAL A 29 -4.68 -15.73 5.29
CA VAL A 29 -4.16 -14.47 4.77
C VAL A 29 -5.21 -13.82 3.89
N ALA A 30 -5.53 -12.57 4.19
CA ALA A 30 -6.48 -11.78 3.42
C ALA A 30 -5.92 -10.38 3.14
N THR A 31 -6.27 -9.84 1.97
CA THR A 31 -6.00 -8.47 1.58
C THR A 31 -7.29 -7.66 1.63
N LYS A 32 -7.24 -6.49 2.24
CA LYS A 32 -8.38 -5.56 2.31
C LYS A 32 -7.98 -4.16 1.88
N ILE A 33 -8.93 -3.42 1.33
CA ILE A 33 -8.79 -1.97 1.14
C ILE A 33 -8.83 -1.30 2.52
N LEU A 34 -7.79 -0.55 2.83
CA LEU A 34 -7.67 0.24 4.05
C LEU A 34 -8.13 1.68 3.80
N ILE A 35 -7.64 2.28 2.71
CA ILE A 35 -8.06 3.60 2.23
C ILE A 35 -8.35 3.48 0.74
N PRO A 36 -9.60 3.72 0.31
CA PRO A 36 -10.01 3.55 -1.08
C PRO A 36 -9.47 4.65 -2.01
N ASN A 37 -9.12 5.83 -1.49
CA ASN A 37 -8.56 6.92 -2.27
C ASN A 37 -7.75 7.85 -1.36
N THR A 38 -6.48 8.08 -1.68
CA THR A 38 -5.62 9.04 -0.99
C THR A 38 -4.63 9.68 -1.96
N LEU A 39 -4.33 10.95 -1.76
CA LEU A 39 -3.40 11.71 -2.60
C LEU A 39 -1.96 11.48 -2.14
N VAL A 40 -1.06 11.26 -3.09
CA VAL A 40 0.37 11.18 -2.85
C VAL A 40 0.94 12.60 -2.86
N LEU A 41 1.57 12.97 -1.74
CA LEU A 41 2.19 14.28 -1.52
C LEU A 41 3.66 14.30 -1.91
N GLY A 42 4.35 13.17 -1.77
CA GLY A 42 5.79 13.11 -1.96
C GLY A 42 6.28 11.68 -2.10
N ILE A 43 7.39 11.53 -2.81
CA ILE A 43 8.09 10.27 -3.00
C ILE A 43 9.56 10.53 -2.75
N GLY A 44 10.19 9.64 -2.00
CA GLY A 44 11.61 9.68 -1.72
C GLY A 44 12.16 8.26 -1.56
N ASN A 45 13.41 8.16 -1.12
CA ASN A 45 14.03 6.91 -0.76
C ASN A 45 14.60 7.04 0.65
N GLN A 46 14.39 6.02 1.47
CA GLN A 46 15.12 5.84 2.71
C GLN A 46 16.24 4.83 2.46
N THR A 47 17.45 5.16 2.88
CA THR A 47 18.59 4.23 2.83
C THR A 47 18.85 3.71 4.21
N ASP A 48 18.67 2.40 4.38
CA ASP A 48 19.07 1.70 5.59
C ASP A 48 20.41 1.01 5.33
N LEU A 49 21.37 1.20 6.24
CA LEU A 49 22.62 0.47 6.22
C LEU A 49 22.37 -0.93 6.80
N ASN A 50 22.55 -1.96 5.98
CA ASN A 50 22.60 -3.32 6.49
C ASN A 50 23.98 -3.53 7.14
N THR A 51 24.03 -3.56 8.47
CA THR A 51 25.28 -3.70 9.23
C THR A 51 25.93 -5.09 9.08
N SER A 52 25.19 -6.10 8.63
CA SER A 52 25.70 -7.46 8.40
C SER A 52 26.35 -7.63 7.03
N THR A 53 25.82 -6.96 6.00
CA THR A 53 26.35 -7.04 4.63
C THR A 53 27.17 -5.82 4.22
N LEU A 54 27.19 -4.75 5.04
CA LEU A 54 27.78 -3.44 4.74
C LEU A 54 27.25 -2.82 3.44
N THR A 55 26.00 -3.16 3.06
CA THR A 55 25.33 -2.62 1.88
C THR A 55 24.25 -1.61 2.25
N LEU A 56 24.11 -0.58 1.42
CA LEU A 56 22.98 0.37 1.49
C LEU A 56 21.81 -0.22 0.72
N ASN A 57 20.68 -0.40 1.40
CA ASN A 57 19.46 -0.91 0.78
C ASN A 57 18.46 0.25 0.66
N PRO A 58 18.34 0.90 -0.52
CA PRO A 58 17.35 1.94 -0.71
C PRO A 58 15.94 1.33 -0.72
N SER A 59 15.04 1.88 0.09
CA SER A 59 13.63 1.54 0.15
C SER A 59 12.78 2.74 -0.24
N PRO A 60 11.78 2.58 -1.13
CA PRO A 60 10.92 3.68 -1.52
C PRO A 60 10.09 4.18 -0.35
N LEU A 61 10.01 5.49 -0.19
CA LEU A 61 9.20 6.18 0.80
C LEU A 61 8.11 6.98 0.08
N VAL A 62 6.86 6.83 0.51
CA VAL A 62 5.72 7.56 -0.06
C VAL A 62 4.98 8.28 1.05
N THR A 63 4.73 9.58 0.86
CA THR A 63 3.90 10.39 1.76
C THR A 63 2.51 10.56 1.15
N ILE A 64 1.47 10.27 1.93
CA ILE A 64 0.07 10.35 1.51
C ILE A 64 -0.75 11.29 2.39
N ALA A 65 -1.71 12.00 1.80
CA ALA A 65 -2.66 12.83 2.51
C ALA A 65 -3.82 11.99 3.05
N VAL A 66 -3.97 11.97 4.37
CA VAL A 66 -4.98 11.16 5.05
C VAL A 66 -5.77 12.00 6.05
N THR A 67 -7.03 11.62 6.29
CA THR A 67 -7.82 12.17 7.40
C THR A 67 -7.27 11.66 8.74
N PRO A 68 -7.55 12.32 9.88
CA PRO A 68 -7.13 11.81 11.20
C PRO A 68 -7.62 10.38 11.48
N ARG A 69 -8.84 10.06 11.02
CA ARG A 69 -9.42 8.71 11.16
C ARG A 69 -8.65 7.68 10.34
N ASP A 70 -8.28 8.03 9.12
CA ASP A 70 -7.53 7.12 8.26
C ASP A 70 -6.08 6.98 8.71
N ALA A 71 -5.47 8.04 9.26
CA ALA A 71 -4.15 7.97 9.89
C ALA A 71 -4.11 6.92 11.01
N GLN A 72 -5.12 6.89 11.88
CA GLN A 72 -5.23 5.87 12.93
C GLN A 72 -5.28 4.45 12.35
N LYS A 73 -6.04 4.23 11.27
CA LYS A 73 -6.10 2.94 10.58
C LYS A 73 -4.75 2.53 10.00
N VAL A 74 -4.05 3.48 9.35
CA VAL A 74 -2.74 3.24 8.74
C VAL A 74 -1.71 2.87 9.79
N ILE A 75 -1.63 3.63 10.89
CA ILE A 75 -0.70 3.37 11.98
C ILE A 75 -0.95 1.99 12.59
N LEU A 76 -2.21 1.65 12.85
CA LEU A 76 -2.57 0.34 13.40
C LEU A 76 -2.26 -0.80 12.43
N ALA A 77 -2.57 -0.63 11.14
CA ALA A 77 -2.30 -1.65 10.14
C ALA A 77 -0.79 -1.84 9.92
N ALA A 78 0.01 -0.76 9.92
CA ALA A 78 1.46 -0.82 9.75
C ALA A 78 2.17 -1.64 10.85
N GLN A 79 1.57 -1.78 12.04
CA GLN A 79 2.14 -2.57 13.13
C GLN A 79 2.05 -4.09 12.91
N SER A 80 1.10 -4.56 12.09
CA SER A 80 0.76 -5.99 12.02
C SER A 80 0.46 -6.53 10.63
N MET A 81 0.37 -5.66 9.62
CA MET A 81 -0.01 -6.00 8.25
C MET A 81 0.99 -5.41 7.26
N LYS A 82 1.18 -6.11 6.15
CA LYS A 82 1.93 -5.58 5.01
C LYS A 82 1.06 -4.55 4.28
N LEU A 83 1.56 -3.33 4.16
CA LEU A 83 0.91 -2.27 3.40
C LEU A 83 1.38 -2.27 1.94
N SER A 84 0.44 -2.06 1.03
CA SER A 84 0.71 -1.98 -0.42
C SER A 84 -0.13 -0.86 -1.05
N LEU A 85 0.43 -0.19 -2.04
CA LEU A 85 -0.26 0.86 -2.80
C LEU A 85 -0.58 0.37 -4.21
N ALA A 86 -1.73 0.78 -4.74
CA ALA A 86 -2.02 0.72 -6.17
C ALA A 86 -2.49 2.10 -6.66
N LEU A 87 -2.17 2.46 -7.90
CA LEU A 87 -2.72 3.66 -8.50
C LEU A 87 -4.25 3.54 -8.56
N ALA A 88 -4.96 4.56 -8.07
CA ALA A 88 -6.41 4.59 -8.15
C ALA A 88 -6.83 4.64 -9.62
N TYR A 89 -7.95 3.98 -9.95
CA TYR A 89 -8.58 4.13 -11.25
C TYR A 89 -8.72 5.62 -11.58
N ASN A 90 -8.52 5.97 -12.85
CA ASN A 90 -8.64 7.32 -13.43
C ASN A 90 -7.96 8.51 -12.71
N ASN A 91 -7.13 8.27 -11.68
CA ASN A 91 -6.58 9.31 -10.79
C ASN A 91 -7.67 10.27 -10.26
N ASP A 92 -8.91 9.81 -10.16
CA ASP A 92 -10.08 10.63 -9.92
C ASP A 92 -10.44 10.60 -8.42
N PRO A 93 -10.78 11.73 -7.79
CA PRO A 93 -11.40 11.71 -6.46
C PRO A 93 -12.69 10.88 -6.37
N GLU A 94 -13.44 10.70 -7.45
CA GLU A 94 -14.77 10.05 -7.43
C GLU A 94 -14.76 8.53 -7.65
N SER A 95 -13.60 7.90 -7.86
CA SER A 95 -13.49 6.42 -8.00
C SER A 95 -13.93 5.63 -6.75
N LEU A 96 -14.25 6.34 -5.66
CA LEU A 96 -14.84 5.84 -4.41
C LEU A 96 -16.20 5.14 -4.59
N LEU A 97 -16.84 5.27 -5.75
CA LEU A 97 -18.16 4.68 -6.03
C LEU A 97 -18.09 3.26 -6.60
N LEU A 98 -16.90 2.73 -6.88
CA LEU A 98 -16.76 1.35 -7.36
C LEU A 98 -17.00 0.34 -6.21
N PRO A 99 -17.72 -0.77 -6.45
CA PRO A 99 -18.00 -1.75 -5.42
C PRO A 99 -16.70 -2.38 -4.90
N ILE A 100 -16.52 -2.34 -3.57
CA ILE A 100 -15.36 -2.95 -2.91
C ILE A 100 -15.66 -4.43 -2.65
N SER A 101 -15.22 -5.30 -3.56
CA SER A 101 -15.21 -6.74 -3.34
C SER A 101 -13.92 -7.14 -2.61
N ARG A 102 -14.04 -7.92 -1.53
CA ARG A 102 -12.87 -8.57 -0.90
C ARG A 102 -12.43 -9.71 -1.81
N ILE A 103 -11.13 -9.81 -2.07
CA ILE A 103 -10.54 -10.92 -2.81
C ILE A 103 -9.72 -11.76 -1.83
N SER A 104 -9.94 -13.06 -1.84
CA SER A 104 -9.26 -14.08 -1.04
C SER A 104 -8.37 -14.97 -1.92
N LEU A 105 -7.40 -15.67 -1.32
CA LEU A 105 -6.51 -16.57 -2.07
C LEU A 105 -7.27 -17.68 -2.83
N THR A 106 -8.44 -18.07 -2.33
CA THR A 106 -9.31 -19.06 -2.98
C THR A 106 -9.83 -18.55 -4.34
N GLU A 107 -10.03 -17.24 -4.48
CA GLU A 107 -10.53 -16.62 -5.72
C GLU A 107 -9.43 -16.37 -6.75
N ILE A 108 -8.15 -16.41 -6.35
CA ILE A 108 -7.00 -16.21 -7.25
C ILE A 108 -6.47 -17.54 -7.80
N SER A 109 -6.78 -18.66 -7.14
CA SER A 109 -6.22 -19.99 -7.46
C SER A 109 -7.13 -20.85 -8.35
N SER A 110 -8.17 -20.29 -8.99
CA SER A 110 -9.07 -20.99 -9.92
C SER A 110 -8.80 -20.61 -11.37
#